data_AF-A0A1B0ZLL8-F1
#
_entry.id   AF-A0A1B0ZLL8-F1
#
_cell.length_a   1.000
_cell.length_b   1.000
_cell.length_c   1.000
_cell.angle_alpha   90.00
_cell.angle_beta   90.00
_cell.angle_gamma   90.00
#
_symmetry.space_group_name_H-M   'P 1'
#
loop_
_entity.id
_entity.type
_entity.pdbx_description
1 polymer ?
#
loop_
_entity_poly.entity_id
_entity_poly.type
_entity_poly.pdbx_seq_one_letter_code
_entity_poly.pdbx_strand_id
1 'polypeptide(L)' 'MIDDGALWASLPVPAFLIDAEDLIADANSAAEGFLNTSRKALMGETGLEPDLYRCADHGCLCAQPQFGHAPVRE' A
#
# COMPACT_ATOMS: atom_id res chain seq x y z
N MET A 1 11.97 -26.09 5.74
CA MET A 1 12.16 -24.62 5.74
C MET A 1 11.10 -24.07 4.81
N ILE A 2 10.19 -23.24 5.33
CA ILE A 2 9.19 -22.56 4.50
C ILE A 2 9.89 -21.37 3.87
N ASP A 3 9.70 -21.19 2.57
CA ASP A 3 10.19 -20.03 1.82
C ASP A 3 9.31 -18.82 2.15
N ASP A 4 9.92 -17.69 2.53
CA ASP A 4 9.19 -16.46 2.86
C ASP A 4 8.34 -15.94 1.69
N GLY A 5 8.80 -16.14 0.45
CA GLY A 5 8.05 -15.81 -0.76
C GLY A 5 6.82 -16.71 -0.94
N ALA A 6 6.93 -18.00 -0.62
CA ALA A 6 5.80 -18.92 -0.64
C ALA A 6 4.74 -18.54 0.41
N LEU A 7 5.15 -18.08 1.59
CA LEU A 7 4.23 -17.58 2.62
C LEU A 7 3.50 -16.32 2.15
N TRP A 8 4.24 -15.35 1.62
CA TRP A 8 3.69 -14.09 1.10
C TRP A 8 2.70 -14.30 -0.05
N ALA A 9 3.01 -15.21 -0.97
CA ALA A 9 2.12 -15.59 -2.07
C ALA A 9 0.88 -16.37 -1.61
N SER A 10 0.91 -16.98 -0.42
CA SER A 10 -0.21 -17.78 0.12
C SER A 10 -1.31 -16.95 0.79
N LEU A 11 -1.13 -15.64 0.96
CA LEU A 11 -2.14 -14.76 1.54
C LEU A 11 -3.36 -14.66 0.59
N PRO A 12 -4.58 -15.00 1.04
CA PRO A 12 -5.78 -15.05 0.20
C PRO A 12 -6.39 -13.65 -0.06
N VAL A 13 -5.72 -12.59 0.37
CA VAL A 13 -6.16 -11.20 0.24
C VAL A 13 -5.09 -10.39 -0.50
N PRO A 14 -5.47 -9.42 -1.33
CA PRO A 14 -4.50 -8.50 -1.95
C PRO A 14 -3.69 -7.77 -0.88
N ALA A 15 -2.36 -7.80 -0.99
CA ALA A 15 -1.45 -7.12 -0.07
C ALA A 15 -0.29 -6.46 -0.84
N PHE A 16 0.08 -5.26 -0.37
CA PHE A 16 1.16 -4.44 -0.92
C PHE A 16 2.15 -4.09 0.21
N LEU A 17 3.44 -4.16 -0.10
CA LEU A 17 4.50 -3.66 0.75
C LEU A 17 4.91 -2.27 0.25
N ILE A 18 4.90 -1.29 1.14
CA ILE A 18 5.28 0.10 0.83
C ILE A 18 6.61 0.41 1.53
N ASP A 19 7.54 1.03 0.82
CA ASP A 19 8.82 1.47 1.39
C ASP A 19 8.75 2.85 2.07
N ALA A 20 9.89 3.35 2.53
CA ALA A 20 9.99 4.63 3.22
C ALA A 20 9.78 5.85 2.28
N GLU A 21 9.84 5.65 0.97
CA GLU A 21 9.61 6.68 -0.06
C GLU A 21 8.16 6.65 -0.58
N ASP A 22 7.28 5.88 0.08
CA ASP A 22 5.88 5.66 -0.30
C ASP A 22 5.72 4.98 -1.67
N LEU A 23 6.70 4.16 -2.05
CA LEU A 23 6.63 3.38 -3.27
C LEU A 23 6.25 1.94 -2.97
N ILE A 24 5.50 1.32 -3.89
CA ILE A 24 5.22 -0.11 -3.81
C ILE A 24 6.54 -0.87 -4.01
N ALA A 25 7.02 -1.47 -2.92
CA ALA A 25 8.22 -2.30 -2.89
C ALA A 25 7.93 -3.75 -3.29
N ASP A 26 6.74 -4.27 -2.96
CA ASP A 26 6.31 -5.61 -3.34
C ASP A 26 4.78 -5.77 -3.37
N ALA A 27 4.30 -6.74 -4.14
CA ALA A 27 2.88 -7.09 -4.25
C ALA A 27 2.72 -8.61 -4.31
N ASN A 28 1.77 -9.15 -3.55
CA ASN A 28 1.49 -10.58 -3.53
C ASN A 28 0.70 -11.05 -4.77
N SER A 29 0.59 -12.37 -4.95
CA SER A 29 -0.09 -12.93 -6.13
C SER A 29 -1.57 -12.54 -6.21
N ALA A 30 -2.25 -12.40 -5.06
CA ALA A 30 -3.63 -11.92 -5.01
C ALA A 30 -3.75 -10.46 -5.46
N ALA A 31 -2.78 -9.60 -5.15
CA ALA A 31 -2.72 -8.21 -5.58
C ALA A 31 -2.48 -8.08 -7.09
N GLU A 32 -1.60 -8.91 -7.66
CA GLU A 32 -1.41 -8.96 -9.11
C GLU A 32 -2.70 -9.31 -9.85
N GLY A 33 -3.45 -10.29 -9.33
CA GLY A 33 -4.75 -10.68 -9.87
C GLY A 33 -5.83 -9.60 -9.68
N PHE A 34 -5.79 -8.87 -8.56
CA PHE A 34 -6.74 -7.79 -8.27
C PHE A 34 -6.56 -6.59 -9.20
N LEU A 35 -5.32 -6.16 -9.43
CA LEU A 35 -4.98 -5.04 -10.31
C LEU A 35 -4.82 -5.46 -11.78
N ASN A 36 -4.91 -6.76 -12.09
CA ASN A 36 -4.62 -7.34 -13.40
C ASN A 36 -3.27 -6.85 -13.97
N THR A 37 -2.30 -6.66 -13.08
CA THR A 37 -1.02 -6.01 -13.37
C THR A 37 0.07 -6.79 -12.66
N SER A 38 1.16 -7.08 -13.35
CA SER A 38 2.26 -7.86 -12.76
C SER A 38 2.99 -7.07 -11.67
N ARG A 39 3.53 -7.75 -10.67
CA ARG A 39 4.36 -7.17 -9.61
C ARG A 39 5.46 -6.26 -10.14
N LYS A 40 6.10 -6.66 -11.24
CA LYS A 40 7.16 -5.87 -11.89
C LYS A 40 6.68 -4.52 -12.42
N ALA A 41 5.42 -4.43 -12.83
CA ALA A 41 4.82 -3.19 -13.30
C ALA A 41 4.34 -2.31 -12.13
N LEU A 42 4.03 -2.93 -10.98
CA LEU A 42 3.63 -2.23 -9.75
C LEU A 42 4.82 -1.66 -8.96
N MET A 43 6.02 -2.20 -9.15
CA MET A 43 7.23 -1.75 -8.45
C MET A 43 7.57 -0.30 -8.80
N GLY A 44 7.67 0.56 -7.77
CA GLY A 44 7.98 1.98 -7.95
C GLY A 44 6.78 2.87 -8.26
N GLU A 45 5.56 2.33 -8.25
CA GLU A 45 4.35 3.14 -8.28
C GLU A 45 4.10 3.73 -6.89
N THR A 46 3.72 5.02 -6.84
CA THR A 46 3.43 5.72 -5.59
C THR A 46 2.15 5.17 -4.98
N GLY A 47 2.25 4.64 -3.77
CA GLY A 47 1.17 3.90 -3.11
C GLY A 47 0.08 4.80 -2.54
N LEU A 48 0.46 5.94 -1.95
CA LEU A 48 -0.42 6.83 -1.21
C LEU A 48 0.18 8.25 -1.27
N GLU A 49 -0.66 9.29 -1.33
CA GLU A 49 -0.15 10.67 -1.34
C GLU A 49 0.74 10.94 -0.10
N PRO A 50 1.96 11.48 -0.28
CA PRO A 50 3.02 11.55 0.75
C PRO A 50 2.74 12.52 1.92
N ASP A 51 1.59 13.20 1.93
CA ASP A 51 1.26 14.24 2.92
C ASP A 51 0.52 13.74 4.18
N LEU A 52 0.20 12.44 4.30
CA LEU A 52 -0.59 11.94 5.43
C LEU A 52 0.21 11.34 6.61
N TYR A 53 1.53 11.11 6.49
CA TYR A 53 2.31 10.41 7.55
C TYR A 53 3.48 11.21 8.15
N ARG A 54 3.67 12.47 7.79
CA ARG A 54 4.77 13.29 8.32
C ARG A 54 4.41 13.90 9.69
N CYS A 55 4.32 13.07 10.73
CA CYS A 55 4.08 13.49 12.12
C CYS A 55 5.30 13.35 13.05
N ALA A 56 6.51 13.16 12.53
CA ALA A 56 7.62 12.64 13.35
C ALA A 56 8.74 13.63 13.70
N ASP A 57 8.52 14.94 13.82
CA ASP A 57 9.61 15.81 14.31
C ASP A 57 9.35 16.73 15.51
N HIS A 58 8.27 17.51 15.62
CA HIS A 58 8.17 18.40 16.79
C HIS A 58 6.73 18.61 17.28
N GLY A 59 6.29 17.74 18.19
CA GLY A 59 5.35 18.07 19.27
C GLY A 59 4.02 18.75 18.92
N CYS A 60 3.29 18.29 17.90
CA CYS A 60 1.96 18.84 17.62
C CYS A 60 0.86 17.76 17.58
N LEU A 61 -0.20 18.06 18.33
CA LEU A 61 -1.35 17.23 18.67
C LEU A 61 -2.17 16.85 17.44
N CYS A 62 -2.60 15.59 17.39
CA CYS A 62 -3.68 15.07 16.56
C CYS A 62 -4.77 16.09 16.17
N ALA A 63 -4.84 16.45 14.88
CA ALA A 63 -5.95 17.10 14.20
C ALA A 63 -5.69 16.98 12.68
N GLN A 64 -6.49 16.37 11.79
CA GLN A 64 -7.89 15.98 11.76
C GLN A 64 -8.11 14.89 10.69
N PRO A 65 -9.22 14.13 10.72
CA PRO A 65 -9.61 13.23 9.64
C PRO A 65 -10.32 14.04 8.54
N GLN A 66 -9.63 14.30 7.44
CA GLN A 66 -10.28 14.77 6.20
C GLN A 66 -10.44 13.59 5.25
N PHE A 67 -11.30 12.65 5.66
CA PHE A 67 -11.99 11.78 4.71
C PHE A 67 -12.86 12.68 3.82
N GLY A 68 -12.29 13.11 2.70
CA GLY A 68 -13.06 13.61 1.58
C GLY A 68 -14.00 12.49 1.12
N HIS A 69 -15.30 12.77 1.18
CA HIS A 69 -16.34 12.00 0.54
C HIS A 69 -15.94 11.68 -0.92
N ALA A 70 -15.68 10.41 -1.23
CA ALA A 70 -15.86 9.93 -2.59
C ALA A 70 -17.37 9.67 -2.79
N PRO A 71 -18.02 10.25 -3.82
CA PRO A 71 -19.41 9.90 -4.13
C PRO A 71 -19.48 8.43 -4.55
N VAL A 72 -20.31 7.67 -3.85
CA VAL A 72 -20.84 6.39 -4.36
C VAL A 72 -21.67 6.75 -5.60
N ARG A 73 -21.20 6.37 -6.79
CA ARG A 73 -22.05 6.34 -7.97
C ARG A 73 -23.07 5.22 -7.77
N GLU A 74 -24.35 5.58 -7.88
CA GLU A 74 -25.49 4.67 -8.03
C GLU A 74 -25.34 3.80 -9.29
#